data_AF-A0A8J3V017-F1
#
_entry.id   AF-A0A8J3V017-F1
#
_cell.length_a   1.000
_cell.length_b   1.000
_cell.length_c   1.000
_cell.angle_alpha   90.00
_cell.angle_beta   90.00
_cell.angle_gamma   90.00
#
_symmetry.space_group_name_H-M   'P 1'
#
loop_
_entity.id
_entity.type
_entity.pdbx_description
1 polymer ?
#
loop_
_entity_poly.entity_id
_entity_poly.type
_entity_poly.pdbx_seq_one_letter_code
_entity_poly.pdbx_strand_id
1 'polypeptide(L)'
;MVNKPLAQPASDLDTRMKCAGNARETAITYRPAMRLTPHEQERLLIHVAAGVARDRKDRGLRLNHPEATAIIASFLLEGARDGRSVADLMDAGRKVLRREDVMEGVPEMLDSVQIEATFPDGTKLVTVHNPIT
;
A
#
# COMPACT_ATOMS: atom_id res chain seq x y z
N MET A 1 -11.83 31.32 54.94
CA MET A 1 -12.20 30.94 53.55
C MET A 1 -10.94 31.04 52.71
N VAL A 2 -10.23 29.91 52.56
CA VAL A 2 -8.91 29.88 51.93
C VAL A 2 -9.11 29.36 50.51
N ASN A 3 -8.93 30.25 49.53
CA ASN A 3 -8.97 29.93 48.11
C ASN A 3 -7.73 29.10 47.76
N LYS A 4 -7.95 27.84 47.39
CA LYS A 4 -6.93 26.92 46.88
C LYS A 4 -6.68 27.26 45.40
N PRO A 5 -5.43 27.52 44.96
CA PRO A 5 -5.16 27.74 43.54
C PRO A 5 -5.13 26.40 42.78
N LEU A 6 -5.80 26.38 41.64
CA LEU A 6 -5.77 25.29 40.65
C LEU A 6 -4.37 25.24 40.01
N ALA A 7 -3.60 24.22 40.33
CA ALA A 7 -2.31 23.94 39.71
C ALA A 7 -2.53 23.36 38.29
N GLN A 8 -1.88 23.97 37.31
CA GLN A 8 -1.70 23.43 35.96
C GLN A 8 -0.73 22.24 36.01
N PRO A 9 -0.86 21.20 35.17
CA PRO A 9 0.12 20.13 35.13
C PRO A 9 1.37 20.60 34.39
N ALA A 10 2.46 20.81 35.14
CA ALA A 10 3.80 20.87 34.60
C ALA A 10 4.27 19.46 34.23
N SER A 11 4.96 19.39 33.09
CA SER A 11 5.74 18.28 32.55
C SER A 11 6.51 17.46 33.58
N ASP A 12 6.11 16.20 33.78
CA ASP A 12 6.91 15.18 34.48
C ASP A 12 7.51 14.20 33.47
N LEU A 13 8.45 14.72 32.66
CA LEU A 13 9.58 13.92 32.19
C LEU A 13 10.56 13.86 33.37
N ASP A 14 10.97 12.64 33.75
CA ASP A 14 12.01 12.35 34.75
C ASP A 14 11.54 12.17 36.22
N THR A 15 10.68 11.17 36.47
CA THR A 15 10.73 10.50 37.79
C THR A 15 11.76 9.37 37.72
N ARG A 16 12.98 9.72 38.13
CA ARG A 16 14.13 8.83 38.37
C ARG A 16 13.73 7.55 39.11
N MET A 17 13.60 6.46 38.35
CA MET A 17 13.54 5.12 38.92
C MET A 17 14.97 4.66 39.22
N LYS A 18 15.26 4.59 40.51
CA LYS A 18 16.55 4.20 41.10
C LYS A 18 17.01 2.85 40.56
N CYS A 19 18.13 2.85 39.81
CA CYS A 19 18.85 1.64 39.44
C CYS A 19 19.55 1.07 40.68
N ALA A 20 18.98 0.02 41.27
CA ALA A 20 19.70 -0.90 42.14
C ALA A 20 19.19 -2.33 41.86
N GLY A 21 20.07 -3.18 41.32
CA GLY A 21 19.92 -4.63 41.34
C GLY A 21 19.54 -5.29 40.01
N ASN A 22 20.54 -5.92 39.41
CA ASN A 22 20.48 -6.98 38.39
C ASN A 22 19.90 -6.66 37.01
N ALA A 23 20.81 -6.24 36.14
CA ALA A 23 20.69 -6.42 34.69
C ALA A 23 20.57 -7.91 34.36
N ARG A 24 19.37 -8.33 33.94
CA ARG A 24 19.08 -9.24 32.82
C ARG A 24 17.59 -9.55 32.82
N GLU A 25 16.98 -9.43 31.64
CA GLU A 25 15.78 -10.18 31.26
C GLU A 25 14.44 -9.65 31.79
N THR A 26 13.87 -8.67 31.06
CA THR A 26 12.48 -8.65 30.55
C THR A 26 12.11 -7.23 30.08
N ALA A 27 12.70 -6.81 28.96
CA ALA A 27 12.14 -5.74 28.14
C ALA A 27 11.76 -6.34 26.79
N ILE A 28 10.80 -7.28 26.79
CA ILE A 28 10.13 -7.69 25.56
C ILE A 28 9.30 -6.47 25.15
N THR A 29 9.91 -5.68 24.26
CA THR A 29 9.31 -4.51 23.64
C THR A 29 8.09 -4.98 22.86
N TYR A 30 6.88 -4.59 23.29
CA TYR A 30 5.68 -4.79 22.49
C TYR A 30 5.81 -3.93 21.23
N ARG A 31 6.35 -4.51 20.15
CA ARG A 31 6.19 -3.98 18.80
C ARG A 31 4.84 -4.51 18.31
N PRO A 32 3.83 -3.65 18.06
CA PRO A 32 2.65 -4.09 17.35
C PRO A 32 3.08 -4.47 15.92
N ALA A 33 3.41 -5.74 15.73
CA ALA A 33 3.79 -6.27 14.43
C ALA A 33 2.50 -6.54 13.63
N MET A 34 2.41 -5.98 12.43
CA MET A 34 1.39 -6.38 11.46
C MET A 34 1.59 -7.86 11.14
N ARG A 35 0.56 -8.67 11.33
CA ARG A 35 0.61 -10.13 11.09
C ARG A 35 0.38 -10.44 9.61
N LEU A 36 1.36 -10.07 8.80
CA LEU A 36 1.27 -10.22 7.34
C LEU A 36 1.64 -11.64 6.92
N THR A 37 0.72 -12.30 6.22
CA THR A 37 1.00 -13.52 5.47
C THR A 37 1.99 -13.24 4.33
N PRO A 38 2.72 -14.25 3.82
CA PRO A 38 3.59 -14.09 2.65
C PRO A 38 2.86 -13.46 1.46
N HIS A 39 1.60 -13.85 1.22
CA HIS A 39 0.78 -13.31 0.14
C HIS A 39 0.44 -11.82 0.33
N GLU A 40 0.18 -11.38 1.57
CA GLU A 40 -0.01 -9.96 1.86
C GLU A 40 1.28 -9.16 1.69
N GLN A 41 2.45 -9.75 2.01
CA GLN A 41 3.75 -9.12 1.76
C GLN A 41 4.02 -8.96 0.25
N GLU A 42 3.69 -9.97 -0.56
CA GLU A 42 3.79 -9.88 -2.03
C GLU A 42 2.90 -8.76 -2.60
N ARG A 43 1.67 -8.61 -2.10
CA ARG A 43 0.80 -7.49 -2.48
C ARG A 43 1.42 -6.14 -2.13
N LEU A 44 2.06 -6.00 -0.97
CA LEU A 44 2.79 -4.77 -0.62
C LEU A 44 3.93 -4.48 -1.60
N LEU A 45 4.65 -5.50 -2.08
CA LEU A 45 5.70 -5.31 -3.11
C LEU A 45 5.12 -4.76 -4.42
N ILE A 46 3.89 -5.15 -4.81
CA ILE A 46 3.19 -4.58 -5.97
C ILE A 46 2.98 -3.07 -5.77
N HIS A 47 2.52 -2.65 -4.60
CA HIS A 47 2.32 -1.22 -4.30
C HIS A 47 3.64 -0.44 -4.33
N VAL A 48 4.74 -1.01 -3.82
CA VAL A 48 6.08 -0.40 -3.87
C VAL A 48 6.53 -0.26 -5.33
N ALA A 49 6.41 -1.32 -6.14
CA ALA A 49 6.75 -1.27 -7.56
C ALA A 49 5.94 -0.23 -8.32
N ALA A 50 4.63 -0.15 -8.05
CA ALA A 50 3.75 0.86 -8.63
C ALA A 50 4.14 2.30 -8.23
N GLY A 51 4.55 2.51 -6.98
CA GLY A 51 5.09 3.79 -6.51
C GLY A 51 6.33 4.21 -7.30
N VAL A 52 7.32 3.32 -7.41
CA VAL A 52 8.53 3.58 -8.20
C VAL A 52 8.21 3.87 -9.67
N ALA A 53 7.25 3.14 -10.24
CA ALA A 53 6.79 3.34 -11.62
C ALA A 53 6.10 4.71 -11.81
N ARG A 54 5.23 5.13 -10.88
CA ARG A 54 4.60 6.47 -10.90
C ARG A 54 5.66 7.56 -10.80
N ASP A 55 6.61 7.45 -9.89
CA ASP A 55 7.71 8.43 -9.76
C ASP A 55 8.53 8.56 -11.07
N ARG A 56 8.72 7.46 -11.81
CA ARG A 56 9.38 7.46 -13.13
C ARG A 56 8.52 8.16 -14.18
N LYS A 57 7.22 7.85 -14.24
CA LYS A 57 6.24 8.50 -15.13
C LYS A 57 6.18 10.00 -14.90
N ASP A 58 6.17 10.44 -13.65
CA ASP A 58 6.10 11.86 -13.26
C ASP A 58 7.36 12.64 -13.68
N ARG A 59 8.50 11.96 -13.83
CA ARG A 59 9.72 12.52 -14.43
C ARG A 59 9.73 12.49 -15.96
N GLY A 60 8.65 12.03 -16.60
CA GLY A 60 8.49 11.97 -18.05
C GLY A 60 9.06 10.71 -18.70
N LEU A 61 9.37 9.66 -17.94
CA LEU A 61 9.81 8.39 -18.52
C LEU A 61 8.61 7.57 -19.02
N ARG A 62 8.73 7.01 -20.22
CA ARG A 62 7.79 6.01 -20.74
C ARG A 62 8.01 4.69 -19.99
N LEU A 63 6.93 4.09 -19.51
CA LEU A 63 6.97 2.91 -18.67
C LEU A 63 7.28 1.64 -19.47
N ASN A 64 8.10 0.77 -18.91
CA ASN A 64 8.31 -0.58 -19.44
C ASN A 64 7.17 -1.54 -19.00
N HIS A 65 7.25 -2.79 -19.46
CA HIS A 65 6.23 -3.81 -19.18
C HIS A 65 5.95 -4.03 -17.68
N PRO A 66 6.93 -4.35 -16.81
CA PRO A 66 6.65 -4.59 -15.39
C PRO A 66 6.16 -3.34 -14.64
N GLU A 67 6.57 -2.15 -15.05
CA GLU A 67 6.07 -0.89 -14.48
C GLU A 67 4.59 -0.66 -14.80
N ALA A 68 4.19 -0.89 -16.06
CA ALA A 68 2.80 -0.77 -16.47
C ALA A 68 1.91 -1.79 -15.73
N THR A 69 2.36 -3.05 -15.66
CA THR A 69 1.67 -4.11 -14.92
C THR A 69 1.52 -3.74 -13.44
N ALA A 70 2.56 -3.23 -12.79
CA ALA A 70 2.51 -2.84 -11.39
C ALA A 70 1.50 -1.71 -11.12
N ILE A 71 1.47 -0.68 -11.98
CA ILE A 71 0.52 0.43 -11.84
C ILE A 71 -0.93 -0.06 -11.96
N ILE A 72 -1.22 -0.89 -12.96
CA ILE A 72 -2.57 -1.44 -13.17
C ILE A 72 -2.94 -2.37 -12.01
N ALA A 73 -2.06 -3.28 -11.61
CA ALA A 73 -2.30 -4.19 -10.49
C ALA A 73 -2.57 -3.44 -9.18
N SER A 74 -1.76 -2.42 -8.86
CA SER A 74 -1.98 -1.55 -7.71
C SER A 74 -3.33 -0.83 -7.78
N PHE A 75 -3.73 -0.34 -8.95
CA PHE A 75 -5.04 0.30 -9.13
C PHE A 75 -6.20 -0.67 -8.84
N LEU A 76 -6.09 -1.94 -9.26
CA LEU A 76 -7.12 -2.94 -8.99
C LEU A 76 -7.22 -3.28 -7.50
N LEU A 77 -6.08 -3.42 -6.82
CA LEU A 77 -6.02 -3.68 -5.37
C LEU A 77 -6.67 -2.54 -4.57
N GLU A 78 -6.32 -1.28 -4.87
CA GLU A 78 -6.91 -0.12 -4.20
C GLU A 78 -8.40 0.02 -4.53
N GLY A 79 -8.79 -0.20 -5.79
CA GLY A 79 -10.20 -0.13 -6.17
C GLY A 79 -11.07 -1.19 -5.50
N ALA A 80 -10.54 -2.40 -5.28
CA ALA A 80 -11.22 -3.42 -4.48
C ALA A 80 -11.33 -2.99 -3.01
N ARG A 81 -10.27 -2.35 -2.47
CA ARG A 81 -10.26 -1.80 -1.11
C ARG A 81 -11.28 -0.67 -0.93
N ASP A 82 -11.51 0.13 -1.96
CA ASP A 82 -12.54 1.17 -2.03
C ASP A 82 -13.97 0.60 -2.15
N GLY A 83 -14.12 -0.72 -2.30
CA GLY A 83 -15.42 -1.39 -2.42
C GLY A 83 -16.06 -1.28 -3.80
N ARG A 84 -15.28 -0.97 -4.85
CA ARG A 84 -15.76 -1.00 -6.24
C ARG A 84 -16.11 -2.42 -6.66
N SER A 85 -17.02 -2.58 -7.62
CA SER A 85 -17.35 -3.91 -8.13
C SER A 85 -16.24 -4.47 -9.03
N VAL A 86 -16.18 -5.80 -9.17
CA VAL A 86 -15.26 -6.47 -10.11
C VAL A 86 -15.47 -5.93 -11.53
N ALA A 87 -16.72 -5.79 -11.97
CA ALA A 87 -17.06 -5.29 -13.31
C ALA A 87 -16.54 -3.86 -13.52
N ASP A 88 -16.73 -2.96 -12.54
CA ASP A 88 -16.22 -1.59 -12.64
C ASP A 88 -14.69 -1.55 -12.74
N LEU A 89 -14.00 -2.46 -12.07
CA LEU A 89 -12.53 -2.54 -12.10
C LEU A 89 -12.02 -3.12 -13.41
N MET A 90 -12.73 -4.08 -14.02
CA MET A 90 -12.41 -4.59 -15.35
C MET A 90 -12.43 -3.46 -16.39
N ASP A 91 -13.43 -2.59 -16.34
CA ASP A 91 -13.56 -1.47 -17.28
C ASP A 91 -12.63 -0.30 -16.95
N ALA A 92 -12.48 0.05 -15.67
CA ALA A 92 -11.63 1.16 -15.28
C ALA A 92 -10.14 0.85 -15.40
N GLY A 93 -9.74 -0.42 -15.22
CA GLY A 93 -8.36 -0.87 -15.41
C GLY A 93 -7.82 -0.54 -16.81
N ARG A 94 -8.68 -0.55 -17.84
CA ARG A 94 -8.34 -0.19 -19.23
C ARG A 94 -8.14 1.31 -19.46
N LYS A 95 -8.40 2.14 -18.45
CA LYS A 95 -8.33 3.60 -18.54
C LYS A 95 -7.18 4.17 -17.71
N VAL A 96 -6.40 3.30 -17.05
CA VAL A 96 -5.32 3.70 -16.13
C VAL A 96 -4.10 4.23 -16.89
N LEU A 97 -3.73 3.58 -17.99
CA LEU A 97 -2.57 3.94 -18.82
C LEU A 97 -2.98 4.03 -20.28
N ARG A 98 -2.32 4.91 -21.02
CA ARG A 98 -2.45 5.08 -22.46
C ARG A 98 -1.16 4.68 -23.17
N ARG A 99 -1.22 4.51 -24.50
CA ARG A 99 -0.06 4.12 -25.31
C ARG A 99 1.11 5.09 -25.19
N GLU A 100 0.83 6.38 -25.01
CA GLU A 100 1.82 7.44 -24.78
C GLU A 100 2.56 7.30 -23.45
N ASP A 101 1.96 6.66 -22.44
CA ASP A 101 2.56 6.49 -21.10
C ASP A 101 3.61 5.38 -21.06
N VAL A 102 3.57 4.44 -22.01
CA VAL A 102 4.38 3.21 -22.00
C VAL A 102 5.30 3.16 -23.21
N MET A 103 6.37 2.37 -23.16
CA MET A 103 7.30 2.16 -24.27
C MET A 103 6.61 1.46 -25.46
N GLU A 104 7.21 1.57 -26.65
CA GLU A 104 6.74 0.85 -27.85
C GLU A 104 6.71 -0.66 -27.62
N GLY A 105 5.67 -1.34 -28.14
CA GLY A 105 5.46 -2.78 -28.00
C GLY A 105 4.88 -3.22 -26.65
N VAL A 106 4.91 -2.38 -25.60
CA VAL A 106 4.33 -2.73 -24.30
C VAL A 106 2.82 -2.99 -24.36
N PRO A 107 2.00 -2.20 -25.08
CA PRO A 107 0.56 -2.47 -25.19
C PRO A 107 0.26 -3.86 -25.78
N GLU A 108 1.03 -4.27 -26.78
CA GLU A 108 0.89 -5.56 -27.46
C GLU A 108 1.45 -6.73 -26.64
N MET A 109 2.40 -6.49 -25.75
CA MET A 109 2.95 -7.52 -24.85
C MET A 109 2.07 -7.78 -23.62
N LEU A 110 1.19 -6.85 -23.26
CA LEU A 110 0.38 -6.92 -22.04
C LEU A 110 -1.07 -7.33 -22.37
N ASP A 111 -1.29 -8.59 -22.73
CA ASP A 111 -2.62 -9.12 -23.10
C ASP A 111 -3.65 -9.01 -21.97
N SER A 112 -3.20 -9.23 -20.74
CA SER A 112 -4.05 -9.04 -19.56
C SER A 112 -3.25 -8.81 -18.28
N VAL A 113 -3.89 -8.17 -17.31
CA VAL A 113 -3.43 -8.13 -15.92
C VAL A 113 -4.48 -8.82 -15.07
N GLN A 114 -4.04 -9.79 -14.26
CA GLN A 114 -4.88 -10.58 -13.37
C GLN A 114 -4.43 -10.38 -11.92
N ILE A 115 -5.37 -10.07 -11.03
CA ILE A 115 -5.09 -9.88 -9.61
C ILE A 115 -6.22 -10.44 -8.77
N GLU A 116 -5.86 -11.23 -7.77
CA GLU A 116 -6.77 -11.56 -6.67
C GLU A 116 -6.78 -10.42 -5.66
N ALA A 117 -7.93 -9.77 -5.51
CA ALA A 117 -8.13 -8.68 -4.57
C ALA A 117 -9.21 -9.04 -3.53
N THR A 118 -9.10 -8.48 -2.33
CA THR A 118 -10.06 -8.69 -1.25
C THR A 118 -11.10 -7.58 -1.27
N PHE A 119 -12.31 -7.92 -1.70
CA PHE A 119 -13.48 -7.04 -1.72
C PHE A 119 -14.26 -7.13 -0.40
N PRO A 120 -15.21 -6.20 -0.14
CA PRO A 120 -16.07 -6.28 1.05
C PRO A 120 -16.82 -7.61 1.19
N ASP A 121 -17.08 -8.32 0.10
CA ASP A 121 -17.79 -9.60 0.05
C ASP A 121 -16.87 -10.82 -0.17
N GLY A 122 -15.55 -10.64 -0.08
CA GLY A 122 -14.56 -11.72 -0.15
C GLY A 122 -13.48 -11.54 -1.21
N THR A 123 -12.57 -12.50 -1.29
CA THR A 123 -11.49 -12.48 -2.29
C THR A 123 -12.00 -12.91 -3.66
N LYS A 124 -11.67 -12.14 -4.70
CA LYS A 124 -12.08 -12.41 -6.09
C LYS A 124 -10.92 -12.13 -7.05
N LEU A 125 -10.89 -12.87 -8.15
CA LEU A 125 -9.99 -12.61 -9.26
C LEU A 125 -10.58 -11.53 -10.18
N VAL A 126 -9.79 -10.49 -10.44
CA VAL A 126 -10.09 -9.45 -11.43
C VAL A 126 -9.16 -9.63 -12.61
N THR A 127 -9.72 -9.71 -13.82
CA THR A 127 -8.96 -9.80 -15.07
C THR A 127 -9.27 -8.61 -15.95
N VAL A 128 -8.25 -7.83 -16.27
CA VAL A 128 -8.34 -6.73 -17.23
C VAL A 128 -7.68 -7.17 -18.53
N HIS A 129 -8.46 -7.33 -19.59
CA HIS A 129 -7.96 -7.67 -20.92
C HIS A 129 -7.57 -6.40 -21.70
N ASN A 130 -6.44 -6.45 -22.41
CA ASN A 130 -5.88 -5.35 -23.19
C ASN A 130 -5.98 -4.01 -22.43
N PRO A 131 -5.31 -3.90 -21.27
CA PRO A 131 -5.45 -2.77 -20.36
C PRO A 131 -4.89 -1.46 -20.91
N ILE A 132 -4.09 -1.50 -21.98
CA ILE A 132 -3.50 -0.33 -22.63
C ILE A 132 -4.01 -0.28 -24.07
N THR A 133 -4.86 0.72 -24.36
CA THR A 133 -5.45 0.94 -25.69
C THR A 133 -5.02 2.27 -26.26
#